data_AF-A0A8H4XUX0-F1
#
_entry.id   AF-A0A8H4XUX0-F1
#
_cell.length_a   1.000
_cell.length_b   1.000
_cell.length_c   1.000
_cell.angle_alpha   90.00
_cell.angle_beta   90.00
_cell.angle_gamma   90.00
#
_symmetry.space_group_name_H-M   'P 1'
#
loop_
_entity.id
_entity.type
_entity.pdbx_description
1 polymer ?
#
loop_
_entity_poly.entity_id
_entity_poly.type
_entity_poly.pdbx_seq_one_letter_code
_entity_poly.pdbx_strand_id
1 'polypeptide(L)'
;MLTLMQEIEICNLNNEEISKLAKKTFCLITTVGPYALHGEYAFKACAEAGTHYIDCTPEVPWTLEMIKKYEATAKASGAWMIPQCAMESAPSDILTWVVAEEVKSKFSSQVGDVVMDLHQLT
;
A
#
# COMPACT_ATOMS: atom_id res chain seq x y z
N MET A 1 -10.28 -9.23 -22.42
CA MET A 1 -10.85 -9.60 -21.11
C MET A 1 -9.84 -10.54 -20.46
N LEU A 2 -9.14 -10.10 -19.41
CA LEU A 2 -8.22 -10.96 -18.66
C LEU A 2 -9.06 -11.95 -17.87
N THR A 3 -9.02 -13.23 -18.23
CA THR A 3 -9.66 -14.29 -17.45
C THR A 3 -8.82 -14.51 -16.20
N LEU A 4 -9.31 -14.09 -15.03
CA LEU A 4 -8.67 -14.39 -13.75
C LEU A 4 -8.88 -15.89 -13.44
N MET A 5 -7.87 -16.70 -13.71
CA MET A 5 -7.82 -18.07 -13.22
C MET A 5 -7.54 -18.03 -11.72
N GLN A 6 -8.45 -18.59 -10.92
CA GLN A 6 -8.23 -18.77 -9.48
C GLN A 6 -7.37 -20.01 -9.27
N GLU A 7 -6.13 -19.82 -8.85
CA GLU A 7 -5.20 -20.88 -8.51
C GLU A 7 -4.70 -20.69 -7.08
N ILE A 8 -4.42 -21.79 -6.38
CA ILE A 8 -3.80 -21.78 -5.06
C ILE A 8 -2.36 -22.24 -5.23
N GLU A 9 -1.41 -21.40 -4.82
CA GLU A 9 0.01 -21.70 -4.79
C GLU A 9 0.52 -21.57 -3.35
N ILE A 10 1.33 -22.53 -2.92
CA ILE A 10 2.01 -22.48 -1.63
C ILE A 10 3.32 -21.70 -1.84
N CYS A 11 3.49 -20.60 -1.11
CA CYS A 11 4.68 -19.78 -1.13
C CYS A 11 5.14 -19.54 0.31
N ASN A 12 6.37 -19.93 0.63
CA ASN A 12 6.96 -19.64 1.93
C ASN A 12 7.41 -18.18 2.01
N LEU A 13 7.46 -17.64 3.24
CA LEU A 13 7.95 -16.29 3.53
C LEU A 13 9.49 -16.24 3.54
N ASN A 14 10.08 -16.47 2.36
CA ASN A 14 11.51 -16.32 2.12
C ASN A 14 11.75 -15.51 0.83
N ASN A 15 12.94 -14.93 0.70
CA ASN A 15 13.27 -14.04 -0.42
C ASN A 15 13.15 -14.72 -1.79
N GLU A 16 13.49 -16.01 -1.90
CA GLU A 16 13.53 -16.71 -3.18
C GLU A 16 12.11 -16.93 -3.73
N GLU A 17 11.23 -17.51 -2.91
CA GLU A 17 9.87 -17.84 -3.33
C GLU A 17 9.03 -16.58 -3.55
N ILE A 18 9.12 -15.60 -2.65
CA ILE A 18 8.38 -14.34 -2.78
C ILE A 18 8.87 -13.54 -4.00
N SER A 19 10.17 -13.56 -4.32
CA SER A 19 10.68 -12.94 -5.56
C SER A 19 10.12 -13.60 -6.82
N LYS A 20 10.03 -14.94 -6.84
CA LYS A 20 9.40 -15.66 -7.96
C LYS A 20 7.93 -15.31 -8.09
N LEU A 21 7.20 -15.22 -6.97
CA LEU A 21 5.79 -14.82 -6.94
C LEU A 21 5.60 -13.39 -7.46
N ALA A 22 6.39 -12.43 -6.97
CA ALA A 22 6.30 -11.04 -7.41
C ALA A 22 6.53 -10.91 -8.93
N LYS A 23 7.60 -11.51 -9.46
CA LYS A 23 7.98 -11.39 -10.89
C LYS A 23 6.93 -11.89 -11.89
N LYS A 24 6.06 -12.82 -11.49
CA LYS A 24 4.97 -13.34 -12.33
C LYS A 24 3.62 -12.67 -12.07
N THR A 25 3.58 -11.67 -11.19
CA THR A 25 2.36 -11.04 -10.71
C THR A 25 2.35 -9.57 -11.10
N PHE A 26 1.19 -9.07 -11.54
CA PHE A 26 0.99 -7.64 -11.84
C PHE A 26 0.86 -6.80 -10.56
N CYS A 27 0.07 -7.30 -9.59
CA CYS A 27 -0.14 -6.68 -8.29
C CYS A 27 -0.24 -7.75 -7.20
N LEU A 28 0.55 -7.60 -6.13
CA LEU A 28 0.53 -8.46 -4.96
C LEU A 28 -0.18 -7.73 -3.82
N ILE A 29 -1.27 -8.32 -3.34
CA ILE A 29 -2.06 -7.79 -2.22
C ILE A 29 -1.80 -8.67 -1.00
N THR A 30 -1.31 -8.08 0.09
CA THR A 30 -1.14 -8.78 1.37
C THR A 30 -2.24 -8.35 2.34
N THR A 31 -2.80 -9.33 3.06
CA THR A 31 -3.94 -9.10 3.98
C THR A 31 -3.66 -9.62 5.39
N VAL A 32 -2.45 -10.11 5.65
CA VAL A 32 -2.10 -10.80 6.89
C VAL A 32 -0.72 -10.35 7.36
N GLY A 33 -0.67 -9.82 8.58
CA GLY A 33 0.55 -9.51 9.31
C GLY A 33 1.00 -10.66 10.24
N PRO A 34 1.90 -10.40 11.21
CA PRO A 34 2.47 -9.09 11.57
C PRO A 34 3.43 -8.55 10.52
N TYR A 35 3.19 -7.32 10.04
CA TYR A 35 3.94 -6.72 8.93
C TYR A 35 5.36 -6.36 9.35
N ALA A 36 5.55 -5.85 10.57
CA ALA A 36 6.86 -5.56 11.14
C ALA A 36 7.81 -6.76 11.14
N LEU A 37 7.29 -7.99 11.25
CA LEU A 37 8.11 -9.20 11.27
C LEU A 37 8.26 -9.84 9.88
N HIS A 38 7.24 -9.75 9.03
CA HIS A 38 7.15 -10.57 7.82
C HIS A 38 6.81 -9.80 6.54
N GLY A 39 6.31 -8.57 6.65
CA GLY A 39 5.84 -7.78 5.51
C GLY A 39 6.96 -7.37 4.54
N GLU A 40 8.20 -7.23 5.03
CA GLU A 40 9.31 -6.77 4.21
C GLU A 40 9.63 -7.70 3.02
N TYR A 41 9.41 -9.02 3.14
CA TYR A 41 9.64 -9.96 2.04
C TYR A 41 8.84 -9.58 0.78
N ALA A 42 7.54 -9.35 0.96
CA ALA A 42 6.65 -9.01 -0.14
C ALA A 42 6.90 -7.57 -0.64
N PHE A 43 7.06 -6.61 0.28
CA PHE A 43 7.30 -5.21 -0.06
C PHE A 43 8.57 -5.05 -0.90
N LYS A 44 9.68 -5.63 -0.43
CA LYS A 44 10.98 -5.61 -1.11
C LYS A 44 10.88 -6.27 -2.49
N ALA A 45 10.34 -7.48 -2.56
CA ALA A 45 10.26 -8.22 -3.81
C ALA A 45 9.45 -7.49 -4.87
N CYS A 46 8.35 -6.84 -4.47
CA CYS A 46 7.53 -6.04 -5.38
C CYS A 46 8.25 -4.77 -5.84
N ALA A 47 8.87 -4.03 -4.91
CA ALA A 47 9.67 -2.85 -5.24
C ALA A 47 10.81 -3.17 -6.21
N GLU A 48 11.50 -4.31 -6.04
CA GLU A 48 12.59 -4.74 -6.92
C GLU A 48 12.10 -5.26 -8.28
N ALA A 49 10.96 -5.96 -8.33
CA ALA A 49 10.43 -6.57 -9.54
C ALA A 49 9.62 -5.61 -10.43
N GLY A 50 9.23 -4.43 -9.94
CA GLY A 50 8.29 -3.55 -10.63
C GLY A 50 6.82 -3.96 -10.43
N THR A 51 6.57 -4.97 -9.61
CA THR A 51 5.23 -5.45 -9.26
C THR A 51 4.56 -4.47 -8.31
N HIS A 52 3.28 -4.17 -8.54
CA HIS A 52 2.54 -3.29 -7.64
C HIS A 52 2.25 -3.99 -6.32
N TYR A 53 2.27 -3.25 -5.22
CA TYR A 53 2.07 -3.77 -3.88
C TYR A 53 0.97 -3.01 -3.17
N ILE A 54 0.04 -3.73 -2.55
CA ILE A 54 -1.04 -3.18 -1.72
C ILE A 54 -1.11 -3.99 -0.43
N ASP A 55 -1.31 -3.32 0.70
CA ASP A 55 -1.60 -4.00 1.95
C ASP A 55 -2.67 -3.32 2.81
N CYS A 56 -3.05 -3.99 3.88
CA CYS A 56 -4.03 -3.51 4.86
C CYS A 56 -3.40 -3.23 6.23
N THR A 57 -2.11 -2.90 6.30
CA THR A 57 -1.42 -2.78 7.59
C THR A 57 -1.85 -1.54 8.39
N PRO A 58 -2.09 -1.66 9.70
CA PRO A 58 -2.19 -0.51 10.59
C PRO A 58 -0.82 -0.07 11.15
N GLU A 59 0.28 -0.73 10.76
CA GLU A 59 1.60 -0.58 11.39
C GLU A 59 2.39 0.60 10.81
N VAL A 60 2.10 1.82 11.29
CA VAL A 60 2.72 3.07 10.82
C VAL A 60 4.26 3.08 10.92
N PRO A 61 4.90 2.64 12.03
CA PRO A 61 6.36 2.63 12.11
C PRO A 61 7.00 1.74 11.04
N TRP A 62 6.43 0.55 10.80
CA TRP A 62 6.89 -0.36 9.74
C TRP A 62 6.73 0.28 8.35
N THR A 63 5.60 0.93 8.09
CA THR A 63 5.34 1.61 6.81
C THR A 63 6.40 2.67 6.54
N LEU A 64 6.72 3.50 7.54
CA LEU A 64 7.77 4.52 7.43
C LEU A 64 9.15 3.90 7.13
N GLU A 65 9.47 2.77 7.76
CA GLU A 65 10.72 2.05 7.49
C GLU A 65 10.79 1.51 6.06
N MET A 66 9.69 0.94 5.54
CA MET A 66 9.64 0.42 4.17
C MET A 66 9.81 1.53 3.14
N ILE A 67 9.17 2.68 3.35
CA ILE A 67 9.34 3.87 2.50
C ILE A 67 10.82 4.28 2.46
N LYS A 68 11.45 4.45 3.63
CA LYS A 68 12.87 4.83 3.73
C LYS A 68 13.80 3.85 3.01
N LYS A 69 13.51 2.54 3.10
CA LYS A 69 14.35 1.49 2.50
C LYS A 69 14.16 1.38 0.97
N TYR A 70 12.94 1.54 0.46
CA TYR A 70 12.58 1.07 -0.87
C TYR A 70 11.96 2.11 -1.80
N GLU A 71 11.73 3.36 -1.37
CA GLU A 71 11.16 4.41 -2.22
C GLU A 71 11.95 4.60 -3.52
N ALA A 72 13.28 4.71 -3.43
CA ALA A 72 14.14 4.88 -4.61
C ALA A 72 14.05 3.67 -5.56
N THR A 73 14.03 2.45 -5.00
CA THR A 73 13.91 1.20 -5.76
C THR A 73 12.57 1.12 -6.49
N ALA A 74 11.46 1.39 -5.79
CA ALA A 74 10.13 1.37 -6.38
C ALA A 74 9.97 2.42 -7.49
N LYS A 75 10.53 3.63 -7.30
CA LYS A 75 10.58 4.67 -8.34
C LYS A 75 11.36 4.22 -9.57
N ALA A 76 12.50 3.54 -9.39
CA ALA A 76 13.33 3.06 -10.48
C ALA A 76 12.69 1.88 -11.25
N SER A 77 11.98 0.99 -10.56
CA SER A 77 11.31 -0.16 -11.17
C SER A 77 9.94 0.18 -11.77
N GLY A 78 9.33 1.30 -11.36
CA GLY A 78 7.97 1.69 -11.74
C GLY A 78 6.88 1.03 -10.89
N ALA A 79 7.23 0.36 -9.78
CA ALA A 79 6.27 -0.22 -8.85
C ALA A 79 5.47 0.86 -8.10
N TRP A 80 4.15 0.71 -8.05
CA TRP A 80 3.30 1.45 -7.12
C TRP A 80 3.21 0.70 -5.80
N MET A 81 3.59 1.38 -4.72
CA MET A 81 3.60 0.84 -3.35
C MET A 81 2.51 1.56 -2.55
N ILE A 82 1.42 0.86 -2.21
CA ILE A 82 0.24 1.42 -1.54
C ILE A 82 0.02 0.68 -0.21
N PRO A 83 0.85 0.94 0.81
CA PRO A 83 0.63 0.41 2.15
C PRO A 83 -0.58 1.11 2.82
N GLN A 84 -1.12 0.50 3.87
CA GLN A 84 -2.23 1.04 4.67
C GLN A 84 -3.52 1.29 3.86
N CYS A 85 -3.77 0.49 2.82
CA CYS A 85 -4.94 0.64 1.94
C CYS A 85 -6.19 -0.06 2.51
N ALA A 86 -6.50 0.18 3.78
CA ALA A 86 -7.64 -0.41 4.48
C ALA A 86 -8.53 0.65 5.13
N MET A 87 -9.63 0.20 5.73
CA MET A 87 -10.70 1.05 6.24
C MET A 87 -10.23 2.07 7.29
N GLU A 88 -9.21 1.72 8.06
CA GLU A 88 -8.69 2.55 9.13
C GLU A 88 -7.81 3.71 8.65
N SER A 89 -7.38 3.72 7.38
CA SER A 89 -6.43 4.72 6.86
C SER A 89 -6.86 5.32 5.52
N ALA A 90 -7.38 4.52 4.58
CA ALA A 90 -7.74 5.01 3.26
C ALA A 90 -8.87 6.07 3.28
N PRO A 91 -9.97 5.93 4.05
CA PRO A 91 -11.01 6.95 4.12
C PRO A 91 -10.50 8.28 4.70
N SER A 92 -9.67 8.24 5.75
CA SER A 92 -9.11 9.45 6.35
C SER A 92 -8.16 10.17 5.40
N ASP A 93 -7.30 9.44 4.68
CA ASP A 93 -6.35 10.02 3.74
C ASP A 93 -7.06 10.68 2.56
N ILE A 94 -8.03 9.97 1.96
CA ILE A 94 -8.81 10.48 0.83
C ILE A 94 -9.62 11.69 1.25
N LEU A 95 -10.32 11.64 2.39
CA LEU A 95 -11.13 12.77 2.86
C LEU A 95 -10.26 13.99 3.16
N THR A 96 -9.12 13.79 3.84
CA THR A 96 -8.18 14.87 4.15
C THR A 96 -7.70 15.55 2.87
N TRP A 97 -7.32 14.76 1.86
CA TRP A 97 -6.90 15.28 0.56
C TRP A 97 -8.01 16.05 -0.15
N VAL A 98 -9.23 15.49 -0.23
CA VAL A 98 -10.38 16.15 -0.87
C VAL A 98 -10.70 17.48 -0.19
N VAL A 99 -10.74 17.53 1.14
CA VAL A 99 -11.02 18.75 1.90
C VAL A 99 -9.92 19.79 1.70
N ALA A 100 -8.65 19.37 1.70
CA ALA A 100 -7.52 20.25 1.47
C ALA A 100 -7.56 20.89 0.07
N GLU A 101 -7.83 20.11 -0.96
CA GLU A 101 -7.94 20.60 -2.34
C GLU A 101 -9.15 21.53 -2.51
N GLU A 102 -10.29 21.20 -1.91
CA GLU A 102 -11.51 22.01 -2.00
C GLU A 102 -11.33 23.38 -1.32
N VAL A 103 -10.72 23.42 -0.13
CA VAL A 103 -10.46 24.68 0.59
C VAL A 103 -9.48 25.55 -0.19
N LYS A 104 -8.42 24.95 -0.73
CA LYS A 104 -7.44 25.65 -1.57
C LYS A 104 -8.10 26.25 -2.81
N SER A 105 -8.93 25.47 -3.50
CA SER A 105 -9.63 25.89 -4.72
C SER A 105 -10.64 27.01 -4.46
N LYS A 106 -11.50 26.87 -3.44
CA LYS A 106 -12.60 27.82 -3.19
C LYS A 106 -12.20 29.07 -2.42
N PHE A 107 -11.25 28.95 -1.51
CA PHE A 107 -10.93 30.02 -0.56
C PHE A 107 -9.51 30.55 -0.70
N SER A 108 -8.69 29.99 -1.61
CA SER A 108 -7.26 30.34 -1.73
C SER A 108 -6.51 30.26 -0.39
N SER A 109 -6.93 29.31 0.46
CA SER A 109 -6.42 29.12 1.82
C SER A 109 -5.87 27.71 2.00
N GLN A 110 -5.04 27.52 3.03
CA GLN A 110 -4.59 26.21 3.48
C GLN A 110 -5.51 25.64 4.55
N VAL A 111 -5.48 24.32 4.73
CA VAL A 111 -6.14 23.61 5.82
C VAL A 111 -5.13 23.38 6.94
N GLY A 112 -5.53 23.67 8.18
CA GLY A 112 -4.75 23.33 9.38
C GLY A 112 -4.95 21.87 9.76
N ASP A 113 -6.16 21.53 10.19
CA ASP A 113 -6.55 20.18 10.62
C ASP A 113 -7.86 19.75 9.96
N VAL A 114 -7.97 18.44 9.68
CA VAL A 114 -9.22 17.79 9.27
C VAL A 114 -9.63 16.82 10.37
N VAL A 115 -10.78 17.07 10.99
CA VAL A 115 -11.39 16.15 11.95
C VAL A 115 -12.50 15.41 11.23
N MET A 116 -12.37 14.09 11.17
CA MET A 116 -13.34 13.20 10.54
C MET A 116 -14.09 12.39 11.60
N ASP A 117 -15.39 12.28 11.42
CA ASP A 117 -16.23 11.33 12.15
C ASP A 117 -17.05 10.52 11.13
N LEU A 118 -16.97 9.18 11.21
CA LEU A 118 -17.62 8.23 10.32
C LEU A 118 -18.71 7.51 11.10
N HIS A 119 -19.96 7.98 10.97
CA HIS A 119 -21.08 7.43 11.72
C HIS A 119 -21.71 6.17 11.10
N GLN A 120 -21.60 5.99 9.78
CA GLN A 120 -22.19 4.85 9.07
C GLN A 120 -21.26 4.37 7.94
N LEU A 121 -20.88 3.10 8.01
CA LEU A 121 -20.24 2.34 6.96
C LEU A 121 -21.28 1.34 6.48
N THR A 122 -21.79 1.56 5.28
CA THR A 122 -22.92 0.83 4.68
C THR A 122 -22.71 -0.67 4.64
#